data_AF-A0A895XNK0-F1
#
_entry.id   AF-A0A895XNK0-F1
#
_cell.length_a   1.000
_cell.length_b   1.000
_cell.length_c   1.000
_cell.angle_alpha   90.00
_cell.angle_beta   90.00
_cell.angle_gamma   90.00
#
_symmetry.space_group_name_H-M   'P 1'
#
loop_
_entity.id
_entity.type
_entity.pdbx_description
1 polymer ?
#
loop_
_entity_poly.entity_id
_entity_poly.type
_entity_poly.pdbx_seq_one_letter_code
_entity_poly.pdbx_strand_id
1 'polypeptide(L)'
;MSDHERLKDFVKALALGDVATSQRLGPQLLEGDTKYLGLYVTAASSLFIDRHFSGDHSLETIKDFAVEMRDQFQKADPPVKPLHVEAVIRAVWGEDHLLDDIRGRDQYSTHVAMIRKVGFDSEDIRANIDAILDEAEELTDEWTS
;
A
#
# COMPACT_ATOMS: atom_id res chain seq x y z
N MET A 1 -4.87 -11.84 -19.96
CA MET A 1 -4.96 -11.20 -18.66
C MET A 1 -5.29 -9.74 -18.88
N SER A 2 -6.40 -9.25 -18.33
CA SER A 2 -6.75 -7.84 -18.35
C SER A 2 -5.70 -7.01 -17.59
N ASP A 3 -5.75 -5.68 -17.71
CA ASP A 3 -4.90 -4.81 -16.90
C ASP A 3 -5.29 -4.89 -15.41
N HIS A 4 -6.57 -5.10 -15.11
CA HIS A 4 -7.09 -5.25 -13.74
C HIS A 4 -6.57 -6.53 -13.08
N GLU A 5 -6.63 -7.67 -13.78
CA GLU A 5 -6.06 -8.93 -13.30
C GLU A 5 -4.54 -8.80 -13.05
N ARG A 6 -3.83 -8.08 -13.93
CA ARG A 6 -2.39 -7.78 -13.75
C ARG A 6 -2.13 -6.91 -12.51
N LEU A 7 -2.99 -5.93 -12.23
CA LEU A 7 -2.88 -5.07 -11.06
C LEU A 7 -3.09 -5.86 -9.77
N LYS A 8 -4.15 -6.68 -9.71
CA LYS A 8 -4.43 -7.56 -8.59
C LYS A 8 -3.25 -8.51 -8.32
N ASP A 9 -2.75 -9.18 -9.37
CA ASP A 9 -1.59 -10.07 -9.25
C ASP A 9 -0.32 -9.33 -8.80
N PHE A 10 -0.11 -8.10 -9.26
CA PHE A 10 1.02 -7.27 -8.85
C PHE A 10 0.95 -6.92 -7.35
N VAL A 11 -0.18 -6.40 -6.88
CA VAL A 11 -0.34 -6.03 -5.45
C VAL A 11 -0.30 -7.27 -4.57
N LYS A 12 -0.92 -8.38 -4.99
CA LYS A 12 -0.82 -9.68 -4.31
C LYS A 12 0.63 -10.14 -4.20
N ALA A 13 1.39 -10.06 -5.28
CA ALA A 13 2.81 -10.41 -5.28
C ALA A 13 3.64 -9.53 -4.35
N LEU A 14 3.34 -8.23 -4.26
CA LEU A 14 3.97 -7.33 -3.28
C LEU A 14 3.68 -7.79 -1.84
N ALA A 15 2.42 -8.01 -1.50
CA ALA A 15 1.99 -8.41 -0.16
C ALA A 15 2.55 -9.76 0.27
N LEU A 16 2.64 -10.73 -0.66
CA LEU A 16 3.14 -12.08 -0.39
C LEU A 16 4.66 -12.21 -0.52
N GLY A 17 5.37 -11.13 -0.88
CA GLY A 17 6.82 -11.17 -1.10
C GLY A 17 7.26 -11.94 -2.34
N ASP A 18 6.38 -12.16 -3.32
CA ASP A 18 6.75 -12.74 -4.62
C ASP A 18 7.47 -11.68 -5.47
N VAL A 19 8.77 -11.60 -5.25
CA VAL A 19 9.66 -10.65 -5.94
C VAL A 19 9.67 -10.90 -7.45
N ALA A 20 9.64 -12.16 -7.89
CA ALA A 20 9.71 -12.49 -9.30
C ALA A 20 8.48 -11.99 -10.06
N THR A 21 7.29 -12.22 -9.52
CA THR A 21 6.04 -11.75 -10.12
C THR A 21 5.93 -10.24 -10.08
N SER A 22 6.20 -9.61 -8.93
CA SER A 22 6.12 -8.14 -8.80
C SER A 22 7.11 -7.40 -9.72
N GLN A 23 8.35 -7.90 -9.87
CA GLN A 23 9.33 -7.31 -10.79
C GLN A 23 8.96 -7.50 -12.27
N ARG A 24 8.32 -8.62 -12.61
CA ARG A 24 7.86 -8.89 -13.98
C ARG A 24 6.68 -8.01 -14.38
N LEU A 25 5.72 -7.82 -13.47
CA LEU A 25 4.48 -7.09 -13.75
C LEU A 25 4.64 -5.57 -13.63
N GLY A 26 5.46 -5.08 -12.68
CA GLY A 26 5.62 -3.65 -12.42
C GLY A 26 5.91 -2.80 -13.67
N PRO A 27 6.95 -3.11 -14.47
CA PRO A 27 7.26 -2.36 -15.69
C PRO A 27 6.11 -2.34 -16.70
N GLN A 28 5.39 -3.45 -16.86
CA GLN A 28 4.28 -3.56 -17.81
C GLN A 28 3.10 -2.68 -17.40
N LEU A 29 2.85 -2.56 -16.08
CA LEU A 29 1.78 -1.72 -15.54
C LEU A 29 2.14 -0.23 -15.63
N LEU A 30 3.42 0.12 -15.56
CA LEU A 30 3.89 1.50 -15.73
C LEU A 30 3.78 2.00 -17.19
N GLU A 31 3.67 1.11 -18.17
CA GLU A 31 3.42 1.45 -19.57
C GLU A 31 1.93 1.75 -19.85
N GLY A 32 1.03 1.39 -18.94
CA GLY A 32 -0.42 1.56 -19.06
C GLY A 32 -0.97 2.81 -18.34
N ASP A 33 -2.21 2.72 -17.84
CA ASP A 33 -2.82 3.80 -17.05
C ASP A 33 -2.20 3.89 -15.65
N THR A 34 -1.13 4.68 -15.56
CA THR A 34 -0.41 4.95 -14.32
C THR A 34 -1.28 5.64 -13.25
N LYS A 35 -2.37 6.33 -13.62
CA LYS A 35 -3.27 6.98 -12.67
C LYS A 35 -4.12 5.92 -11.97
N TYR A 36 -4.71 5.00 -12.71
CA TYR A 36 -5.49 3.90 -12.15
C TYR A 36 -4.62 3.00 -11.26
N LEU A 37 -3.39 2.67 -11.70
CA LEU A 37 -2.40 1.96 -10.87
C LEU A 37 -2.15 2.66 -9.53
N GLY A 38 -1.96 3.99 -9.55
CA GLY A 38 -1.72 4.78 -8.35
C GLY A 38 -2.90 4.69 -7.37
N LEU A 39 -4.12 4.89 -7.88
CA LEU A 39 -5.34 4.82 -7.07
C LEU A 39 -5.56 3.42 -6.48
N TYR A 40 -5.37 2.37 -7.28
CA TYR A 40 -5.52 0.99 -6.83
C TYR A 40 -4.51 0.62 -5.73
N VAL A 41 -3.25 1.04 -5.86
CA VAL A 41 -2.25 0.84 -4.82
C VAL A 41 -2.61 1.61 -3.55
N THR A 42 -3.11 2.83 -3.66
CA THR A 42 -3.61 3.60 -2.52
C THR A 42 -4.78 2.88 -1.85
N ALA A 43 -5.82 2.50 -2.60
CA ALA A 43 -7.00 1.79 -2.10
C ALA A 43 -6.62 0.50 -1.37
N ALA A 44 -5.82 -0.36 -2.00
CA ALA A 44 -5.37 -1.60 -1.41
C ALA A 44 -4.59 -1.35 -0.11
N SER A 45 -3.65 -0.41 -0.11
CA SER A 45 -2.89 -0.10 1.09
C SER A 45 -3.74 0.45 2.23
N SER A 46 -4.75 1.27 1.95
CA SER A 46 -5.68 1.80 2.97
C SER A 46 -6.45 0.67 3.64
N LEU A 47 -6.95 -0.29 2.86
CA LEU A 47 -7.64 -1.48 3.37
C LEU A 47 -6.71 -2.40 4.17
N PHE A 48 -5.44 -2.52 3.76
CA PHE A 48 -4.44 -3.28 4.52
C PHE A 48 -4.14 -2.61 5.86
N ILE A 49 -3.94 -1.30 5.88
CA ILE A 49 -3.67 -0.51 7.09
C ILE A 49 -4.86 -0.62 8.05
N ASP A 50 -6.07 -0.32 7.58
CA ASP A 50 -7.27 -0.34 8.42
C ASP A 50 -7.45 -1.70 9.12
N ARG A 51 -7.31 -2.79 8.36
CA ARG A 51 -7.35 -4.17 8.90
C ARG A 51 -6.21 -4.46 9.87
N HIS A 52 -4.98 -4.06 9.52
CA HIS A 52 -3.80 -4.31 10.36
C HIS A 52 -3.92 -3.65 11.73
N PHE A 53 -4.37 -2.40 11.78
CA PHE A 53 -4.56 -1.68 13.03
C PHE A 53 -5.85 -2.09 13.75
N SER A 54 -6.82 -2.72 13.06
CA SER A 54 -8.07 -3.22 13.66
C SER A 54 -8.80 -2.15 14.50
N GLY A 55 -8.74 -0.89 14.05
CA GLY A 55 -9.34 0.24 14.75
C GLY A 55 -8.49 0.89 15.85
N ASP A 56 -7.28 0.39 16.15
CA ASP A 56 -6.35 1.06 17.07
C ASP A 56 -5.60 2.20 16.35
N HIS A 57 -6.08 3.42 16.56
CA HIS A 57 -5.51 4.62 15.93
C HIS A 57 -4.63 5.41 16.92
N SER A 58 -4.12 4.76 17.98
CA SER A 58 -3.30 5.45 18.97
C SER A 58 -1.98 5.94 18.35
N LEU A 59 -1.54 7.13 18.77
CA LEU A 59 -0.28 7.71 18.31
C LEU A 59 0.92 6.80 18.62
N GLU A 60 0.85 6.04 19.71
CA GLU A 60 1.90 5.08 20.10
C GLU A 60 2.00 3.94 19.09
N THR A 61 0.88 3.31 18.75
CA THR A 61 0.83 2.21 17.77
C THR A 61 1.32 2.65 16.39
N ILE A 62 0.91 3.85 15.93
CA ILE A 62 1.36 4.41 14.65
C ILE A 62 2.87 4.66 14.66
N LYS A 63 3.40 5.22 15.75
CA LYS A 63 4.81 5.53 15.90
C LYS A 63 5.67 4.26 15.91
N ASP A 64 5.24 3.24 16.64
CA ASP A 64 5.95 1.96 16.70
C ASP A 64 5.99 1.30 15.32
N PHE A 65 4.86 1.30 14.60
CA PHE A 65 4.80 0.83 13.22
C PHE A 65 5.73 1.61 12.28
N ALA A 66 5.80 2.94 12.42
CA ALA A 66 6.69 3.78 11.63
C ALA A 66 8.18 3.50 11.91
N VAL A 67 8.55 3.19 13.15
CA VAL A 67 9.90 2.76 13.53
C VAL A 67 10.22 1.41 12.90
N GLU A 68 9.32 0.44 12.97
CA GLU A 68 9.50 -0.87 12.34
C GLU A 68 9.68 -0.77 10.83
N MET A 69 8.85 0.04 10.16
CA MET A 69 8.96 0.32 8.73
C MET A 69 10.33 0.87 8.37
N ARG A 70 10.84 1.85 9.14
CA ARG A 70 12.17 2.40 8.93
C ARG A 70 13.24 1.34 9.04
N ASP A 71 13.18 0.50 10.07
CA ASP A 71 14.23 -0.48 10.35
C ASP A 71 14.22 -1.62 9.30
N GLN A 72 13.03 -2.06 8.88
CA GLN A 72 12.84 -3.06 7.83
C GLN A 72 13.30 -2.57 6.45
N PHE A 73 12.99 -1.31 6.11
CA PHE A 73 13.28 -0.74 4.80
C PHE A 73 14.46 0.24 4.79
N GLN A 74 15.35 0.19 5.80
CA GLN A 74 16.51 1.09 5.91
C GLN A 74 17.47 1.01 4.71
N LYS A 75 17.51 -0.14 4.01
CA LYS A 75 18.35 -0.38 2.82
C LYS A 75 17.58 -0.25 1.50
N ALA A 76 16.30 0.14 1.54
CA ALA A 76 15.55 0.43 0.33
C ALA A 76 16.12 1.69 -0.34
N ASP A 77 15.90 1.80 -1.65
CA ASP A 77 16.29 2.98 -2.43
C ASP A 77 15.06 3.57 -3.15
N PRO A 78 14.55 4.74 -2.70
CA PRO A 78 14.98 5.50 -1.53
C PRO A 78 14.55 4.83 -0.20
N PRO A 79 15.21 5.15 0.93
CA PRO A 79 14.77 4.67 2.24
C PRO A 79 13.37 5.17 2.59
N VAL A 80 12.59 4.32 3.26
CA VAL A 80 11.28 4.71 3.79
C VAL A 80 11.48 5.76 4.90
N LYS A 81 10.73 6.85 4.81
CA LYS A 81 10.76 7.93 5.81
C LYS A 81 9.63 7.72 6.83
N PRO A 82 9.92 7.65 8.14
CA PRO A 82 8.90 7.47 9.18
C PRO A 82 7.73 8.47 9.08
N LEU A 83 8.03 9.75 8.84
CA LEU A 83 7.00 10.78 8.73
C LEU A 83 6.05 10.56 7.56
N HIS A 84 6.52 9.98 6.46
CA HIS A 84 5.64 9.63 5.34
C HIS A 84 4.72 8.46 5.72
N VAL A 85 5.24 7.50 6.49
CA VAL A 85 4.46 6.36 7.01
C VAL A 85 3.34 6.87 7.94
N GLU A 86 3.68 7.73 8.89
CA GLU A 86 2.71 8.33 9.80
C GLU A 86 1.63 9.13 9.05
N ALA A 87 2.04 9.96 8.09
CA ALA A 87 1.11 10.76 7.28
C ALA A 87 0.15 9.89 6.47
N VAL A 88 0.64 8.83 5.82
CA VAL A 88 -0.18 7.90 5.06
C VAL A 88 -1.18 7.17 5.96
N ILE A 89 -0.77 6.67 7.13
CA ILE A 89 -1.68 5.99 8.05
C ILE A 89 -2.79 6.95 8.52
N ARG A 90 -2.42 8.16 8.93
CA ARG A 90 -3.40 9.15 9.42
C ARG A 90 -4.33 9.64 8.30
N ALA A 91 -3.85 9.69 7.06
CA ALA A 91 -4.68 10.02 5.91
C ALA A 91 -5.79 8.98 5.67
N VAL A 92 -5.55 7.69 5.93
CA VAL A 92 -6.60 6.65 5.88
C VAL A 92 -7.77 6.98 6.82
N TRP A 93 -7.50 7.68 7.93
CA TRP A 93 -8.50 8.07 8.91
C TRP A 93 -8.95 9.53 8.81
N GLY A 94 -8.77 10.15 7.65
CA GLY A 94 -9.33 11.47 7.33
C GLY A 94 -8.41 12.66 7.58
N GLU A 95 -7.13 12.43 7.88
CA GLU A 95 -6.11 13.50 7.93
C GLU A 95 -5.35 13.61 6.60
N ASP A 96 -6.08 13.65 5.48
CA ASP A 96 -5.57 13.67 4.11
C ASP A 96 -4.66 14.88 3.81
N HIS A 97 -4.92 16.03 4.44
CA HIS A 97 -4.07 17.23 4.35
C HIS A 97 -2.59 16.99 4.70
N LEU A 98 -2.25 15.93 5.45
CA LEU A 98 -0.86 15.57 5.75
C LEU A 98 -0.09 15.09 4.50
N LEU A 99 -0.79 14.72 3.44
CA LEU A 99 -0.21 14.28 2.18
C LEU A 99 0.18 15.45 1.26
N ASP A 100 -0.33 16.67 1.50
CA ASP A 100 -0.12 17.84 0.62
C ASP A 100 1.36 18.18 0.41
N ASP A 101 2.18 17.95 1.44
CA ASP A 101 3.63 18.21 1.41
C ASP A 101 4.48 17.02 0.92
N ILE A 102 3.84 15.87 0.64
CA ILE A 102 4.53 14.66 0.19
C ILE A 102 4.36 14.51 -1.31
N ARG A 103 5.46 14.39 -2.05
CA ARG A 103 5.42 14.15 -3.50
C ARG A 103 4.69 12.85 -3.81
N GLY A 104 3.85 12.83 -4.84
CA GLY A 104 3.07 11.62 -5.20
C GLY A 104 3.92 10.35 -5.41
N ARG A 105 5.15 10.48 -5.92
CA ARG A 105 6.09 9.34 -6.02
C ARG A 105 6.49 8.78 -4.66
N ASP A 106 6.68 9.64 -3.67
CA ASP A 106 7.05 9.26 -2.32
C ASP A 106 5.84 8.66 -1.58
N GLN A 107 4.63 9.20 -1.82
CA GLN A 107 3.38 8.60 -1.33
C GLN A 107 3.21 7.17 -1.88
N TYR A 108 3.29 7.01 -3.20
CA TYR A 108 3.18 5.69 -3.86
C TYR A 108 4.21 4.70 -3.32
N SER A 109 5.47 5.11 -3.19
CA SER A 109 6.54 4.23 -2.65
C SER A 109 6.27 3.83 -1.20
N THR A 110 5.66 4.72 -0.41
CA THR A 110 5.25 4.44 0.97
C THR A 110 4.11 3.42 1.02
N HIS A 111 3.08 3.58 0.19
CA HIS A 111 1.98 2.62 0.06
C HIS A 111 2.47 1.23 -0.35
N VAL A 112 3.39 1.14 -1.33
CA VAL A 112 4.00 -0.14 -1.74
C VAL A 112 4.77 -0.79 -0.58
N ALA A 113 5.53 -0.02 0.20
CA ALA A 113 6.23 -0.55 1.36
C ALA A 113 5.27 -1.04 2.44
N MET A 114 4.15 -0.33 2.66
CA MET A 114 3.12 -0.75 3.62
C MET A 114 2.43 -2.04 3.21
N ILE A 115 2.04 -2.16 1.94
CA ILE A 115 1.46 -3.40 1.39
C ILE A 115 2.41 -4.58 1.65
N ARG A 116 3.71 -4.40 1.40
CA ARG A 116 4.73 -5.42 1.67
C ARG A 116 4.83 -5.80 3.14
N LYS A 117 4.96 -4.81 4.04
CA LYS A 117 5.09 -5.08 5.49
C LYS A 117 3.85 -5.76 6.02
N VAL A 118 2.70 -5.13 5.82
CA VAL A 118 1.43 -5.57 6.39
C VAL A 118 1.02 -6.92 5.81
N GLY A 119 1.17 -7.12 4.50
CA GLY A 119 0.91 -8.39 3.85
C GLY A 119 1.83 -9.51 4.34
N PHE A 120 3.09 -9.20 4.65
CA PHE A 120 4.02 -10.20 5.18
C PHE A 120 3.72 -10.54 6.65
N ASP A 121 3.45 -9.53 7.48
CA ASP A 121 3.32 -9.67 8.94
C ASP A 121 1.95 -10.24 9.36
N SER A 122 0.87 -9.95 8.63
CA SER A 122 -0.49 -10.35 8.99
C SER A 122 -0.92 -11.67 8.33
N GLU A 123 -1.18 -12.70 9.14
CA GLU A 123 -1.79 -13.96 8.66
C GLU A 123 -3.21 -13.76 8.14
N ASP A 124 -3.99 -12.91 8.80
CA ASP A 124 -5.36 -12.59 8.40
C ASP A 124 -5.42 -11.97 7.01
N ILE A 125 -4.55 -11.00 6.74
CA ILE A 125 -4.47 -10.35 5.44
C ILE A 125 -4.05 -11.34 4.35
N ARG A 126 -3.10 -12.24 4.63
CA ARG A 126 -2.70 -13.27 3.65
C ARG A 126 -3.82 -14.26 3.36
N ALA A 127 -4.58 -14.65 4.37
CA ALA A 127 -5.71 -15.56 4.22
C ALA A 127 -6.85 -14.95 3.40
N ASN A 128 -7.05 -13.63 3.51
CA ASN A 128 -8.15 -12.91 2.89
C ASN A 128 -7.73 -12.04 1.69
N ILE A 129 -6.48 -12.18 1.22
CA ILE A 129 -5.88 -11.21 0.30
C ILE A 129 -6.69 -10.99 -0.98
N ASP A 130 -7.27 -12.06 -1.55
CA ASP A 130 -8.03 -11.93 -2.80
C ASP A 130 -9.29 -11.09 -2.61
N ALA A 131 -9.99 -11.25 -1.47
CA ALA A 131 -11.18 -10.48 -1.13
C ALA A 131 -10.84 -9.01 -0.82
N ILE A 132 -9.73 -8.77 -0.12
CA ILE A 132 -9.24 -7.40 0.14
C ILE A 132 -8.93 -6.67 -1.17
N LEU A 133 -8.35 -7.39 -2.14
CA LEU A 133 -7.99 -6.82 -3.43
C LEU A 133 -9.19 -6.63 -4.37
N ASP A 134 -10.26 -7.40 -4.20
CA ASP A 134 -11.54 -7.14 -4.87
C ASP A 134 -12.19 -5.86 -4.30
N GLU A 135 -12.22 -5.71 -2.97
CA GLU A 135 -12.71 -4.48 -2.32
C GLU A 135 -11.88 -3.25 -2.71
N ALA A 136 -10.57 -3.40 -2.90
CA ALA A 136 -9.71 -2.33 -3.40
C ALA A 136 -10.08 -1.88 -4.82
N GLU A 137 -10.54 -2.81 -5.67
CA GLU A 137 -11.00 -2.51 -7.03
C GLU A 137 -12.31 -1.71 -6.95
N GLU A 138 -13.27 -2.17 -6.15
CA GLU A 138 -14.54 -1.46 -5.91
C GLU A 138 -14.28 -0.03 -5.41
N LEU A 139 -13.39 0.15 -4.43
CA LEU A 139 -13.03 1.46 -3.89
C LEU A 139 -12.35 2.35 -4.94
N THR A 140 -11.54 1.77 -5.83
CA THR A 140 -10.89 2.52 -6.93
C THR A 140 -11.91 2.99 -7.96
N ASP A 141 -12.87 2.14 -8.30
CA ASP A 141 -13.94 2.47 -9.24
C ASP A 141 -14.85 3.58 -8.66
N GLU A 142 -15.12 3.56 -7.35
CA GLU A 142 -15.83 4.65 -6.66
C GLU A 142 -15.09 5.99 -6.73
N TRP A 143 -13.76 5.99 -6.56
CA TRP A 143 -12.95 7.22 -6.61
C TRP A 143 -12.74 7.79 -8.01
N THR A 144 -12.99 6.99 -9.05
CA THR A 144 -12.83 7.41 -10.45
C THR A 144 -14.14 7.76 -11.15
N SER A 145 -15.28 7.47 -10.51
CA SER A 145 -16.63 7.84 -10.94
C SER A 145 -16.93 9.32 -10.73
#